data_AF-A0A7W1SXI0-F1
#
_entry.id   AF-A0A7W1SXI0-F1
#
_cell.length_a   1.000
_cell.length_b   1.000
_cell.length_c   1.000
_cell.angle_alpha   90.00
_cell.angle_beta   90.00
_cell.angle_gamma   90.00
#
_symmetry.space_group_name_H-M   'P 1'
#
loop_
_entity.id
_entity.type
_entity.pdbx_description
1 polymer ?
#
loop_
_entity_poly.entity_id
_entity_poly.type
_entity_poly.pdbx_seq_one_letter_code
_entity_poly.pdbx_strand_id
1 'polypeptide(L)'
;MHSSEKPARRSPRRSSRSGAATSRIVGDSEMAELIRNFDWGTTELGAIEGWSNTLLTTVNMLLASRHPMFLWWGPELIQFYNDGYRPSIRADKHPAAVGQRGVECWPEIWPIIGPQIEAAMTRGDSSWNANQLVPIYRDGRLEEVFWTYSYSPVRDEHGTVQGTLVVCSETTDQVVSERRLRALLGIAIDPQEREQTTSGASLAARMRTVVSTLDGALADLPFTLLFLLDDEQIRNAGSTATLASLNAASAWPLAKVADSRAPRLLTDLTTRFGEITGHPWPEPVTRAYLLPLNMQGVRLRAVMVFRHQSSPAFR
;
A
#
# COMPACT_ATOMS: atom_id res chain seq x y z
N MET A 1 8.00 -61.18 42.30
CA MET A 1 8.01 -59.70 42.16
C MET A 1 8.98 -59.36 41.03
N HIS A 2 8.59 -59.52 39.76
CA HIS A 2 8.04 -58.47 38.89
C HIS A 2 8.83 -57.16 38.94
N SER A 3 9.88 -57.07 38.11
CA SER A 3 10.40 -55.80 37.59
C SER A 3 10.32 -55.85 36.06
N SER A 4 9.41 -55.05 35.51
CA SER A 4 9.18 -54.87 34.09
C SER A 4 10.21 -53.90 33.50
N GLU A 5 11.09 -54.39 32.64
CA GLU A 5 11.87 -53.54 31.72
C GLU A 5 11.06 -53.28 30.44
N LYS A 6 10.74 -52.01 30.18
CA LYS A 6 10.11 -51.54 28.94
C LYS A 6 11.13 -51.57 27.79
N PRO A 7 10.75 -51.96 26.57
CA PRO A 7 11.65 -51.92 25.42
C PRO A 7 11.83 -50.48 24.92
N ALA A 8 13.09 -50.10 24.67
CA ALA A 8 13.45 -48.83 24.06
C ALA A 8 12.89 -48.75 22.62
N ARG A 9 12.07 -47.73 22.36
CA ARG A 9 11.57 -47.39 21.01
C ARG A 9 12.76 -47.03 20.12
N ARG A 10 13.01 -47.85 19.10
CA ARG A 10 13.85 -47.48 17.95
C ARG A 10 13.20 -46.31 17.21
N SER A 11 13.83 -45.14 17.28
CA SER A 11 13.52 -44.02 16.40
C SER A 11 13.77 -44.43 14.93
N PRO A 12 12.87 -44.13 13.99
CA PRO A 12 13.11 -44.45 12.60
C PRO A 12 14.25 -43.58 12.07
N ARG A 13 15.27 -44.23 11.51
CA ARG A 13 16.34 -43.60 10.73
C ARG A 13 15.69 -42.68 9.69
N ARG A 14 15.98 -41.38 9.76
CA ARG A 14 15.76 -40.44 8.65
C ARG A 14 16.43 -41.05 7.42
N SER A 15 15.60 -41.50 6.47
CA SER A 15 16.05 -41.92 5.16
C SER A 15 16.75 -40.73 4.50
N SER A 16 18.06 -40.87 4.29
CA SER A 16 18.86 -39.96 3.49
C SER A 16 18.21 -39.80 2.10
N ARG A 17 17.76 -38.59 1.78
CA ARG A 17 17.46 -38.16 0.41
C ARG A 17 18.78 -38.18 -0.37
N SER A 18 19.10 -39.33 -0.94
CA SER A 18 20.09 -39.50 -2.00
C SER A 18 19.39 -39.13 -3.31
N GLY A 19 19.84 -38.05 -3.98
CA GLY A 19 19.39 -37.75 -5.35
C GLY A 19 19.23 -36.27 -5.77
N ALA A 20 19.67 -35.27 -4.99
CA ALA A 20 19.78 -33.92 -5.53
C ALA A 20 21.20 -33.73 -6.09
N ALA A 21 21.35 -33.72 -7.42
CA ALA A 21 22.46 -33.01 -8.03
C ALA A 21 22.48 -31.62 -7.39
N THR A 22 23.64 -31.20 -6.88
CA THR A 22 23.81 -29.90 -6.19
C THR A 22 23.44 -28.79 -7.16
N SER A 23 22.18 -28.33 -7.08
CA SER A 23 21.69 -27.22 -7.87
C SER A 23 22.61 -26.02 -7.68
N ARG A 24 22.90 -25.29 -8.76
CA ARG A 24 23.73 -24.07 -8.73
C ARG A 24 23.05 -22.93 -7.95
N ILE A 25 21.77 -23.10 -7.60
CA ILE A 25 20.99 -22.22 -6.73
C ILE A 25 21.06 -22.75 -5.29
N VAL A 26 21.52 -21.89 -4.39
CA VAL A 26 21.75 -22.17 -2.98
C VAL A 26 20.58 -21.66 -2.14
N GLY A 27 20.28 -22.36 -1.05
CA GLY A 27 19.24 -21.98 -0.09
C GLY A 27 18.01 -22.88 -0.13
N ASP A 28 17.27 -22.83 0.98
CA ASP A 28 16.07 -23.61 1.27
C ASP A 28 14.81 -22.75 1.39
N SER A 29 14.86 -21.51 0.90
CA SER A 29 13.71 -20.61 0.87
C SER A 29 12.68 -21.01 -0.20
N GLU A 30 11.46 -20.47 -0.10
CA GLU A 30 10.37 -20.73 -1.05
C GLU A 30 10.81 -20.32 -2.47
N MET A 31 11.40 -19.13 -2.60
CA MET A 31 11.85 -18.64 -3.91
C MET A 31 13.06 -19.42 -4.44
N ALA A 32 13.95 -19.89 -3.56
CA ALA A 32 15.05 -20.75 -3.98
C ALA A 32 14.53 -22.09 -4.54
N GLU A 33 13.54 -22.70 -3.89
CA GLU A 33 12.90 -23.91 -4.40
C GLU A 33 12.15 -23.64 -5.71
N LEU A 34 11.42 -22.54 -5.81
CA LEU A 34 10.67 -22.18 -7.01
C LEU A 34 11.60 -21.97 -8.22
N ILE A 35 12.69 -21.20 -8.04
CA ILE A 35 13.68 -20.97 -9.10
C ILE A 35 14.36 -22.28 -9.49
N ARG A 36 14.67 -23.17 -8.54
CA ARG A 36 15.28 -24.48 -8.84
C ARG A 36 14.40 -25.38 -9.69
N ASN A 37 13.08 -25.31 -9.49
CA ASN A 37 12.12 -26.21 -10.12
C ASN A 37 11.44 -25.60 -11.36
N PHE A 38 11.73 -24.33 -11.68
CA PHE A 38 11.21 -23.67 -12.86
C PHE A 38 11.92 -24.17 -14.14
N ASP A 39 11.16 -24.39 -15.22
CA ASP A 39 11.70 -24.84 -16.51
C ASP A 39 12.29 -23.66 -17.30
N TRP A 40 13.51 -23.26 -16.95
CA TRP A 40 14.22 -22.15 -17.59
C TRP A 40 14.55 -22.38 -19.06
N GLY A 41 14.50 -23.62 -19.55
CA GLY A 41 14.66 -23.93 -20.98
C GLY A 41 13.57 -23.29 -21.85
N THR A 42 12.44 -22.89 -21.25
CA THR A 42 11.35 -22.16 -21.91
C THR A 42 11.60 -20.65 -22.04
N THR A 43 12.66 -20.13 -21.43
CA THR A 43 13.05 -18.71 -21.44
C THR A 43 14.31 -18.49 -22.27
N GLU A 44 14.59 -17.24 -22.64
CA GLU A 44 15.84 -16.90 -23.35
C GLU A 44 17.12 -17.13 -22.53
N LEU A 45 17.00 -17.34 -21.20
CA LEU A 45 18.16 -17.64 -20.35
C LEU A 45 18.69 -19.07 -20.56
N GLY A 46 17.84 -19.97 -21.07
CA GLY A 46 18.13 -21.39 -21.15
C GLY A 46 18.24 -22.06 -19.77
N ALA A 47 18.62 -23.34 -19.79
CA ALA A 47 18.72 -24.16 -18.58
C ALA A 47 19.76 -23.61 -17.57
N ILE A 48 19.50 -23.78 -16.27
CA ILE A 48 20.31 -23.24 -15.16
C ILE A 48 21.78 -23.66 -15.26
N GLU A 49 22.05 -24.85 -15.79
CA GLU A 49 23.40 -25.38 -15.99
C GLU A 49 24.25 -24.47 -16.89
N GLY A 50 23.63 -23.82 -17.87
CA GLY A 50 24.27 -22.92 -18.83
C GLY A 50 24.39 -21.47 -18.37
N TRP A 51 23.82 -21.11 -17.22
CA TRP A 51 23.86 -19.73 -16.74
C TRP A 51 25.28 -19.24 -16.47
N SER A 52 25.51 -17.96 -16.77
CA SER A 52 26.76 -17.27 -16.48
C SER A 52 27.00 -17.20 -14.97
N ASN A 53 28.28 -17.12 -14.58
CA ASN A 53 28.65 -17.00 -13.17
C ASN A 53 28.13 -15.69 -12.55
N THR A 54 28.05 -14.63 -13.35
CA THR A 54 27.48 -13.33 -12.94
C THR A 54 26.00 -13.49 -12.58
N LEU A 55 25.18 -14.08 -13.46
CA LEU A 55 23.76 -14.32 -13.17
C LEU A 55 23.57 -15.17 -11.91
N LEU A 56 24.29 -16.28 -11.80
CA LEU A 56 24.17 -17.18 -10.65
C LEU A 56 24.58 -16.52 -9.34
N THR A 57 25.66 -15.74 -9.35
CA THR A 57 26.09 -15.01 -8.15
C THR A 57 25.04 -13.99 -7.74
N THR A 58 24.48 -13.24 -8.70
CA THR A 58 23.44 -12.25 -8.43
C THR A 58 22.14 -12.89 -7.93
N VAL A 59 21.68 -13.98 -8.54
CA VAL A 59 20.46 -14.70 -8.10
C VAL A 59 20.65 -15.29 -6.70
N ASN A 60 21.79 -15.92 -6.42
CA ASN A 60 22.07 -16.45 -5.08
C ASN A 60 22.16 -15.34 -4.02
N MET A 61 22.76 -14.19 -4.36
CA MET A 61 22.77 -13.02 -3.47
C MET A 61 21.35 -12.48 -3.22
N LEU A 62 20.53 -12.37 -4.27
CA LEU A 62 19.13 -11.95 -4.19
C LEU A 62 18.34 -12.88 -3.24
N LEU A 63 18.51 -14.19 -3.37
CA LEU A 63 17.84 -15.19 -2.54
C LEU A 63 18.32 -15.21 -1.09
N ALA A 64 19.60 -14.93 -0.84
CA ALA A 64 20.15 -14.86 0.51
C ALA A 64 19.72 -13.61 1.29
N SER A 65 19.31 -12.55 0.59
CA SER A 65 18.91 -11.29 1.20
C SER A 65 17.53 -11.37 1.86
N ARG A 66 17.39 -10.73 3.03
CA ARG A 66 16.09 -10.51 3.68
C ARG A 66 15.43 -9.18 3.30
N HIS A 67 16.16 -8.29 2.63
CA HIS A 67 15.54 -7.10 2.06
C HIS A 67 14.74 -7.49 0.82
N PRO A 68 13.56 -6.90 0.56
CA PRO A 68 12.82 -7.14 -0.67
C PRO A 68 13.68 -6.77 -1.88
N MET A 69 13.92 -7.75 -2.73
CA MET A 69 14.75 -7.59 -3.92
C MET A 69 14.08 -8.18 -5.16
N PHE A 70 14.32 -7.50 -6.28
CA PHE A 70 13.88 -7.86 -7.61
C PHE A 70 15.06 -7.75 -8.58
N LEU A 71 15.10 -8.61 -9.59
CA LEU A 71 16.12 -8.59 -10.64
C LEU A 71 15.43 -8.76 -11.99
N TRP A 72 15.75 -7.86 -12.92
CA TRP A 72 15.47 -8.05 -14.34
C TRP A 72 16.77 -8.38 -15.05
N TRP A 73 16.77 -9.45 -15.83
CA TRP A 73 17.96 -9.95 -16.51
C TRP A 73 17.78 -10.04 -18.01
N GLY A 74 18.81 -9.63 -18.74
CA GLY A 74 18.90 -9.72 -20.19
C GLY A 74 18.00 -8.74 -20.93
N PRO A 75 18.00 -8.80 -22.28
CA PRO A 75 17.20 -7.93 -23.14
C PRO A 75 15.69 -8.04 -22.88
N GLU A 76 15.22 -9.24 -22.55
CA GLU A 76 13.81 -9.54 -22.29
C GLU A 76 13.37 -9.25 -20.84
N LEU A 77 14.30 -8.77 -20.01
CA LEU A 77 14.04 -8.39 -18.62
C LEU A 77 13.36 -9.52 -17.85
N ILE A 78 13.94 -10.73 -17.96
CA ILE A 78 13.46 -11.93 -17.29
C ILE A 78 13.56 -11.72 -15.78
N GLN A 79 12.48 -12.06 -15.08
CA GLN A 79 12.26 -11.63 -13.72
C GLN A 79 12.67 -12.67 -12.67
N PHE A 80 13.34 -12.20 -11.63
CA PHE A 80 13.61 -12.92 -10.39
C PHE A 80 13.27 -12.05 -9.19
N TYR A 81 12.80 -12.65 -8.10
CA TYR A 81 12.56 -11.96 -6.85
C TYR A 81 12.72 -12.91 -5.67
N ASN A 82 12.94 -12.35 -4.48
CA ASN A 82 13.19 -13.12 -3.27
C ASN A 82 11.96 -13.19 -2.36
N ASP A 83 12.08 -13.99 -1.31
CA ASP A 83 11.04 -14.16 -0.28
C ASP A 83 10.69 -12.85 0.42
N GLY A 84 11.63 -11.89 0.50
CA GLY A 84 11.38 -10.55 1.02
C GLY A 84 10.42 -9.73 0.15
N TYR A 85 10.44 -9.92 -1.17
CA TYR A 85 9.55 -9.24 -2.12
C TYR A 85 8.22 -9.98 -2.34
N ARG A 86 8.19 -11.30 -2.10
CA ARG A 86 7.01 -12.15 -2.30
C ARG A 86 5.70 -11.62 -1.66
N PRO A 87 5.68 -11.01 -0.46
CA PRO A 87 4.47 -10.43 0.12
C PRO A 87 3.87 -9.30 -0.73
N SER A 88 4.70 -8.53 -1.44
CA SER A 88 4.27 -7.35 -2.19
C SER A 88 3.68 -7.67 -3.57
N ILE A 89 4.09 -8.78 -4.18
CA ILE A 89 3.53 -9.26 -5.46
C ILE A 89 2.24 -10.09 -5.29
N ARG A 90 2.00 -10.61 -4.07
CA ARG A 90 0.81 -11.38 -3.64
C ARG A 90 0.41 -12.52 -4.62
N ALA A 91 -0.77 -13.10 -4.44
CA ALA A 91 -1.27 -14.20 -5.28
C ALA A 91 -1.60 -13.77 -6.72
N ASP A 92 -1.69 -12.46 -6.99
CA ASP A 92 -2.08 -11.94 -8.30
C ASP A 92 -1.04 -12.25 -9.39
N LYS A 93 0.25 -12.20 -9.06
CA LYS A 93 1.32 -12.54 -10.01
C LYS A 93 2.29 -13.61 -9.51
N HIS A 94 2.32 -13.94 -8.22
CA HIS A 94 3.09 -15.08 -7.73
C HIS A 94 2.30 -16.39 -7.92
N PRO A 95 2.93 -17.48 -8.42
CA PRO A 95 4.36 -17.61 -8.77
C PRO A 95 4.70 -17.22 -10.22
N ALA A 96 3.70 -16.99 -11.08
CA ALA A 96 3.84 -16.83 -12.53
C ALA A 96 4.82 -15.73 -13.00
N ALA A 97 5.09 -14.73 -12.16
CA ALA A 97 6.05 -13.67 -12.46
C ALA A 97 7.50 -14.16 -12.56
N VAL A 98 7.86 -15.30 -11.94
CA VAL A 98 9.22 -15.87 -12.10
C VAL A 98 9.41 -16.31 -13.54
N GLY A 99 10.50 -15.87 -14.17
CA GLY A 99 10.82 -16.24 -15.55
C GLY A 99 9.99 -15.53 -16.63
N GLN A 100 8.97 -14.75 -16.25
CA GLN A 100 8.17 -13.96 -17.19
C GLN A 100 8.93 -12.70 -17.64
N ARG A 101 8.59 -12.18 -18.83
CA ARG A 101 9.05 -10.88 -19.34
C ARG A 101 8.47 -9.73 -18.53
N GLY A 102 9.32 -8.77 -18.13
CA GLY A 102 8.92 -7.66 -17.25
C GLY A 102 7.77 -6.81 -17.77
N VAL A 103 7.78 -6.45 -19.06
CA VAL A 103 6.75 -5.59 -19.67
C VAL A 103 5.36 -6.23 -19.68
N GLU A 104 5.29 -7.55 -19.80
CA GLU A 104 4.04 -8.30 -19.81
C GLU A 104 3.46 -8.50 -18.40
N CYS A 105 4.35 -8.59 -17.40
CA CYS A 105 3.98 -8.79 -16.00
C CYS A 105 3.47 -7.50 -15.34
N TRP A 106 4.01 -6.34 -15.74
CA TRP A 106 3.78 -5.04 -15.09
C TRP A 106 3.21 -3.94 -16.01
N PRO A 107 2.21 -4.22 -16.88
CA PRO A 107 1.69 -3.22 -17.81
C PRO A 107 1.16 -1.96 -17.10
N GLU A 108 0.63 -2.10 -15.88
CA GLU A 108 0.04 -1.02 -15.10
C GLU A 108 1.05 0.03 -14.61
N ILE A 109 2.28 -0.39 -14.28
CA ILE A 109 3.33 0.50 -13.74
C ILE A 109 4.47 0.73 -14.73
N TRP A 110 4.46 0.06 -15.88
CA TRP A 110 5.50 0.18 -16.89
C TRP A 110 5.81 1.63 -17.30
N PRO A 111 4.83 2.54 -17.47
CA PRO A 111 5.12 3.94 -17.76
C PRO A 111 5.99 4.65 -16.70
N ILE A 112 6.00 4.15 -15.46
CA ILE A 112 6.79 4.69 -14.33
C ILE A 112 8.16 4.01 -14.24
N ILE A 113 8.19 2.67 -14.31
CA ILE A 113 9.41 1.88 -14.06
C ILE A 113 10.24 1.63 -15.32
N GLY A 114 9.61 1.51 -16.48
CA GLY A 114 10.25 1.17 -17.76
C GLY A 114 11.39 2.12 -18.13
N PRO A 115 11.19 3.46 -18.11
CA PRO A 115 12.26 4.42 -18.41
C PRO A 115 13.46 4.32 -17.45
N GLN A 116 13.23 3.91 -16.20
CA GLN A 116 14.30 3.76 -15.21
C GLN A 116 15.08 2.45 -15.41
N ILE A 117 14.38 1.36 -15.76
CA ILE A 117 15.01 0.11 -16.15
C ILE A 117 15.84 0.32 -17.41
N GLU A 118 15.28 0.98 -18.42
CA GLU A 118 15.99 1.32 -19.66
C GLU A 118 17.25 2.15 -19.37
N ALA A 119 17.16 3.16 -18.51
CA ALA A 119 18.31 3.95 -18.07
C ALA A 119 19.42 3.09 -17.48
N ALA A 120 19.08 2.17 -16.58
CA ALA A 120 20.04 1.27 -15.97
C ALA A 120 20.64 0.29 -16.99
N MET A 121 19.82 -0.28 -17.86
CA MET A 121 20.24 -1.29 -18.84
C MET A 121 21.10 -0.70 -19.96
N THR A 122 20.74 0.48 -20.48
CA THR A 122 21.38 1.06 -21.68
C THR A 122 22.53 2.01 -21.35
N ARG A 123 22.37 2.85 -20.31
CA ARG A 123 23.37 3.86 -19.93
C ARG A 123 24.20 3.43 -18.73
N GLY A 124 23.74 2.42 -17.99
CA GLY A 124 24.40 1.99 -16.77
C GLY A 124 24.16 2.93 -15.58
N ASP A 125 23.13 3.78 -15.65
CA ASP A 125 22.79 4.74 -14.59
C ASP A 125 22.15 4.01 -13.40
N SER A 126 22.50 4.43 -12.18
CA SER A 126 21.75 4.03 -10.99
C SER A 126 20.71 5.09 -10.65
N SER A 127 19.57 4.67 -10.10
CA SER A 127 18.53 5.59 -9.63
C SER A 127 18.21 5.37 -8.16
N TRP A 128 17.67 6.40 -7.51
CA TRP A 128 17.12 6.34 -6.17
C TRP A 128 15.80 7.11 -6.14
N ASN A 129 14.74 6.45 -5.70
CA ASN A 129 13.41 7.02 -5.59
C ASN A 129 12.92 6.81 -4.17
N ALA A 130 12.66 7.90 -3.45
CA ALA A 130 12.18 7.87 -2.08
C ALA A 130 10.67 8.12 -2.04
N ASN A 131 9.92 7.25 -1.37
CA ASN A 131 8.48 7.39 -1.16
C ASN A 131 7.70 7.70 -2.46
N GLN A 132 8.07 7.05 -3.55
CA GLN A 132 7.45 7.24 -4.85
C GLN A 132 6.12 6.49 -4.89
N LEU A 133 5.05 7.17 -5.32
CA LEU A 133 3.76 6.54 -5.58
C LEU A 133 3.87 5.64 -6.82
N VAL A 134 3.66 4.34 -6.62
CA VAL A 134 3.63 3.33 -7.68
C VAL A 134 2.36 2.51 -7.47
N PRO A 135 1.23 2.89 -8.08
CA PRO A 135 -0.05 2.19 -7.87
C PRO A 135 0.03 0.76 -8.37
N ILE A 136 -0.40 -0.22 -7.56
CA ILE A 136 -0.35 -1.64 -7.93
C ILE A 136 -1.78 -2.22 -7.88
N TYR A 137 -2.15 -3.00 -8.88
CA TYR A 137 -3.37 -3.80 -8.82
C TYR A 137 -3.16 -5.00 -7.89
N ARG A 138 -3.92 -5.04 -6.80
CA ARG A 138 -3.95 -6.15 -5.83
C ARG A 138 -5.39 -6.52 -5.52
N ASP A 139 -5.71 -7.81 -5.51
CA ASP A 139 -7.04 -8.31 -5.16
C ASP A 139 -8.18 -7.65 -5.98
N GLY A 140 -7.91 -7.37 -7.27
CA GLY A 140 -8.84 -6.74 -8.20
C GLY A 140 -9.06 -5.24 -8.01
N ARG A 141 -8.21 -4.55 -7.25
CA ARG A 141 -8.31 -3.11 -6.95
C ARG A 141 -6.97 -2.41 -7.12
N LEU A 142 -7.01 -1.12 -7.45
CA LEU A 142 -5.80 -0.31 -7.52
C LEU A 142 -5.47 0.20 -6.11
N GLU A 143 -4.38 -0.27 -5.53
CA GLU A 143 -3.93 0.19 -4.20
C GLU A 143 -3.00 1.40 -4.32
N GLU A 144 -3.14 2.36 -3.39
CA GLU A 144 -2.12 3.37 -3.11
C GLU A 144 -0.90 2.68 -2.51
N VAL A 145 0.19 2.58 -3.26
CA VAL A 145 1.40 1.98 -2.74
C VAL A 145 2.58 2.92 -2.93
N PHE A 146 3.25 3.24 -1.83
CA PHE A 146 4.49 4.02 -1.85
C PHE A 146 5.69 3.12 -1.70
N TRP A 147 6.71 3.37 -2.51
CA TRP A 147 7.93 2.60 -2.53
C TRP A 147 9.16 3.49 -2.40
N THR A 148 10.11 3.05 -1.59
CA THR A 148 11.48 3.52 -1.66
C THR A 148 12.32 2.45 -2.34
N TYR A 149 12.96 2.78 -3.46
CA TYR A 149 13.66 1.80 -4.28
C TYR A 149 14.79 2.41 -5.12
N SER A 150 15.69 1.55 -5.57
CA SER A 150 16.80 1.91 -6.45
C SER A 150 17.01 0.90 -7.55
N TYR A 151 17.19 1.35 -8.79
CA TYR A 151 17.71 0.52 -9.88
C TYR A 151 19.24 0.57 -9.87
N SER A 152 19.87 -0.60 -9.82
CA SER A 152 21.33 -0.76 -9.80
C SER A 152 21.78 -1.71 -10.91
N PRO A 153 22.49 -1.22 -11.94
CA PRO A 153 22.90 -2.06 -13.06
C PRO A 153 23.93 -3.10 -12.65
N VAL A 154 23.65 -4.36 -12.99
CA VAL A 154 24.52 -5.51 -12.77
C VAL A 154 25.40 -5.70 -14.00
N ARG A 155 26.71 -5.73 -13.80
CA ARG A 155 27.71 -5.87 -14.87
C ARG A 155 28.39 -7.21 -14.82
N ASP A 156 28.76 -7.72 -15.99
CA ASP A 156 29.67 -8.83 -16.13
C ASP A 156 31.14 -8.43 -15.89
N GLU A 157 32.03 -9.41 -16.03
CA GLU A 157 33.48 -9.26 -15.94
C GLU A 157 34.09 -8.30 -16.97
N HIS A 158 33.35 -7.98 -18.04
CA HIS A 158 33.76 -7.03 -19.07
C HIS A 158 33.17 -5.62 -18.84
N GLY A 159 32.43 -5.42 -17.75
CA GLY A 159 31.78 -4.15 -17.42
C GLY A 159 30.49 -3.89 -18.21
N THR A 160 30.00 -4.88 -18.98
CA THR A 160 28.78 -4.77 -19.77
C THR A 160 27.57 -5.03 -18.89
N VAL A 161 26.53 -4.20 -18.98
CA VAL A 161 25.31 -4.35 -18.19
C VAL A 161 24.51 -5.55 -18.70
N GLN A 162 24.25 -6.51 -17.81
CA GLN A 162 23.50 -7.73 -18.10
C GLN A 162 22.10 -7.74 -17.48
N GLY A 163 21.86 -6.87 -16.50
CA GLY A 163 20.59 -6.80 -15.78
C GLY A 163 20.55 -5.59 -14.86
N THR A 164 19.44 -5.42 -14.16
CA THR A 164 19.30 -4.40 -13.11
C THR A 164 18.68 -5.00 -11.87
N LEU A 165 19.36 -4.81 -10.74
CA LEU A 165 18.91 -5.21 -9.42
C LEU A 165 18.14 -4.05 -8.78
N VAL A 166 16.98 -4.35 -8.23
CA VAL A 166 16.22 -3.44 -7.38
C VAL A 166 16.19 -3.96 -5.96
N VAL A 167 16.59 -3.08 -5.05
CA VAL A 167 16.29 -3.19 -3.64
C VAL A 167 15.16 -2.22 -3.36
N CYS A 168 14.10 -2.69 -2.70
CA CYS A 168 12.91 -1.88 -2.49
C CYS A 168 12.30 -2.15 -1.12
N SER A 169 11.59 -1.15 -0.61
CA SER A 169 10.76 -1.26 0.58
C SER A 169 9.45 -0.52 0.36
N GLU A 170 8.36 -1.18 0.73
CA GLU A 170 7.05 -0.55 0.76
C GLU A 170 7.01 0.41 1.95
N THR A 171 6.75 1.69 1.69
CA THR A 171 6.71 2.77 2.69
C THR A 171 5.32 3.37 2.83
N THR A 172 4.29 2.70 2.30
CA THR A 172 2.89 3.12 2.31
C THR A 172 2.42 3.53 3.70
N ASP A 173 2.58 2.66 4.70
CA ASP A 173 2.13 2.93 6.06
C ASP A 173 2.80 4.17 6.67
N GLN A 174 4.09 4.37 6.38
CA GLN A 174 4.83 5.53 6.84
C GLN A 174 4.29 6.81 6.20
N VAL A 175 4.18 6.85 4.87
CA VAL A 175 3.71 8.02 4.11
C VAL A 175 2.27 8.38 4.50
N VAL A 176 1.39 7.38 4.57
CA VAL A 176 -0.01 7.56 4.96
C VAL A 176 -0.12 8.02 6.41
N SER A 177 0.67 7.47 7.33
CA SER A 177 0.67 7.90 8.74
C SER A 177 1.17 9.33 8.90
N GLU A 178 2.23 9.72 8.19
CA GLU A 178 2.75 11.08 8.20
C GLU A 178 1.73 12.07 7.61
N ARG A 179 1.09 11.71 6.49
CA ARG A 179 0.03 12.51 5.86
C ARG A 179 -1.16 12.73 6.81
N ARG A 180 -1.62 11.66 7.47
CA ARG A 180 -2.69 11.73 8.49
C ARG A 180 -2.28 12.56 9.70
N LEU A 181 -1.07 12.38 10.21
CA LEU A 181 -0.56 13.17 11.34
C LEU A 181 -0.45 14.65 10.98
N ARG A 182 0.03 14.98 9.78
CA ARG A 182 0.10 16.36 9.28
C ARG A 182 -1.29 17.00 9.21
N ALA A 183 -2.29 16.27 8.73
CA ALA A 183 -3.69 16.74 8.72
C ALA A 183 -4.19 17.00 10.15
N LEU A 184 -3.94 16.08 11.09
CA LEU A 184 -4.32 16.24 12.50
C LEU A 184 -3.64 17.45 13.17
N LEU A 185 -2.33 17.63 12.95
CA LEU A 185 -1.59 18.78 13.47
C LEU A 185 -2.08 20.09 12.86
N GLY A 186 -2.43 20.10 11.57
CA GLY A 186 -3.02 21.27 10.91
C GLY A 186 -4.36 21.72 11.50
N ILE A 187 -5.14 20.80 12.07
CA ILE A 187 -6.37 21.13 12.81
C ILE A 187 -6.05 21.70 14.20
N ALA A 188 -5.00 21.20 14.85
CA ALA A 188 -4.62 21.59 16.21
C ALA A 188 -3.90 22.95 16.27
N ILE A 189 -3.21 23.34 15.21
CA ILE A 189 -2.47 24.60 15.11
C ILE A 189 -3.36 25.63 14.43
N ASP A 190 -4.14 26.38 15.22
CA ASP A 190 -4.71 27.65 14.81
C ASP A 190 -3.92 28.79 15.48
N PRO A 191 -3.08 29.54 14.75
CA PRO A 191 -2.29 30.65 15.31
C PRO A 191 -3.12 31.86 15.74
N GLN A 192 -4.42 31.92 15.43
CA GLN A 192 -5.19 33.17 15.47
C GLN A 192 -6.08 33.39 16.71
N GLU A 193 -6.21 32.48 17.69
CA GLU A 193 -7.12 32.75 18.83
C GLU A 193 -6.58 32.31 20.20
N ARG A 194 -5.79 33.20 20.81
CA ARG A 194 -5.73 33.34 22.28
C ARG A 194 -6.76 34.33 22.83
N GLU A 195 -7.47 35.06 21.98
CA GLU A 195 -8.40 36.11 22.42
C GLU A 195 -9.71 36.07 21.62
N GLN A 196 -10.82 35.88 22.35
CA GLN A 196 -12.20 36.27 21.99
C GLN A 196 -13.08 35.28 21.22
N THR A 197 -13.35 34.09 21.76
CA THR A 197 -14.37 33.16 21.22
C THR A 197 -15.58 33.02 22.15
N THR A 198 -16.60 33.90 22.04
CA THR A 198 -17.89 33.74 22.76
C THR A 198 -19.13 33.99 21.87
N SER A 199 -19.02 33.87 20.55
CA SER A 199 -20.17 34.03 19.63
C SER A 199 -20.25 32.93 18.56
N GLY A 200 -21.47 32.51 18.21
CA GLY A 200 -21.75 31.46 17.22
C GLY A 200 -21.28 31.76 15.79
N ALA A 201 -20.98 33.02 15.45
CA ALA A 201 -20.39 33.42 14.17
C ALA A 201 -18.88 33.13 14.09
N SER A 202 -18.14 33.36 15.18
CA SER A 202 -16.70 33.03 15.29
C SER A 202 -16.49 31.51 15.25
N LEU A 203 -17.36 30.75 15.90
CA LEU A 203 -17.30 29.28 15.85
C LEU A 203 -17.50 28.73 14.42
N ALA A 204 -18.48 29.24 13.66
CA ALA A 204 -18.68 28.83 12.28
C ALA A 204 -17.48 29.17 11.38
N ALA A 205 -16.77 30.26 11.66
CA ALA A 205 -15.54 30.62 10.95
C ALA A 205 -14.41 29.62 11.25
N ARG A 206 -14.16 29.30 12.52
CA ARG A 206 -13.16 28.28 12.93
C ARG A 206 -13.43 26.94 12.28
N MET A 207 -14.70 26.53 12.30
CA MET A 207 -15.16 25.29 11.70
C MET A 207 -14.94 25.24 10.18
N ARG A 208 -15.10 26.37 9.46
CA ARG A 208 -14.69 26.47 8.05
C ARG A 208 -13.19 26.28 7.87
N THR A 209 -12.37 26.88 8.72
CA THR A 209 -10.90 26.73 8.67
C THR A 209 -10.51 25.27 8.84
N VAL A 210 -11.09 24.55 9.81
CA VAL A 210 -10.84 23.11 10.02
C VAL A 210 -11.15 22.31 8.75
N VAL A 211 -12.31 22.55 8.13
CA VAL A 211 -12.68 21.84 6.89
C VAL A 211 -11.76 22.20 5.73
N SER A 212 -11.38 23.47 5.60
CA SER A 212 -10.41 23.94 4.59
C SER A 212 -9.03 23.28 4.76
N THR A 213 -8.54 23.14 6.00
CA THR A 213 -7.28 22.42 6.27
C THR A 213 -7.36 20.95 5.86
N LEU A 214 -8.54 20.32 5.99
CA LEU A 214 -8.78 18.95 5.56
C LEU A 214 -8.90 18.77 4.04
N ASP A 215 -9.09 19.85 3.29
CA ASP A 215 -9.05 19.83 1.81
C ASP A 215 -7.65 19.43 1.28
N GLY A 216 -6.59 19.68 2.05
CA GLY A 216 -5.24 19.17 1.74
C GLY A 216 -5.08 17.65 1.91
N ALA A 217 -6.09 16.96 2.48
CA ALA A 217 -6.04 15.55 2.84
C ALA A 217 -7.01 14.67 2.02
N LEU A 218 -7.45 15.13 0.83
CA LEU A 218 -8.45 14.42 0.00
C LEU A 218 -8.08 12.97 -0.35
N ALA A 219 -6.78 12.65 -0.43
CA ALA A 219 -6.31 11.28 -0.64
C ALA A 219 -6.73 10.33 0.50
N ASP A 220 -6.78 10.80 1.75
CA ASP A 220 -7.26 10.05 2.90
C ASP A 220 -8.76 10.28 3.18
N LEU A 221 -9.23 11.50 2.93
CA LEU A 221 -10.59 11.98 3.23
C LEU A 221 -11.22 12.60 1.98
N PRO A 222 -11.71 11.80 1.01
CA PRO A 222 -12.24 12.29 -0.27
C PRO A 222 -13.35 13.32 -0.15
N PHE A 223 -14.06 13.35 0.97
CA PHE A 223 -14.81 14.51 1.39
C PHE A 223 -14.86 14.60 2.92
N THR A 224 -14.97 15.82 3.40
CA THR A 224 -15.31 16.15 4.77
C THR A 224 -16.45 17.17 4.76
N LEU A 225 -17.49 16.90 5.52
CA LEU A 225 -18.59 17.82 5.77
C LEU A 225 -18.64 18.14 7.24
N LEU A 226 -19.03 19.36 7.55
CA LEU A 226 -19.26 19.77 8.92
C LEU A 226 -20.60 20.47 9.04
N PHE A 227 -21.45 19.95 9.91
CA PHE A 227 -22.76 20.54 10.19
C PHE A 227 -22.78 21.09 11.61
N LEU A 228 -23.31 22.30 11.74
CA LEU A 228 -23.63 22.91 13.03
C LEU A 228 -25.13 22.77 13.29
N LEU A 229 -25.45 22.29 14.49
CA LEU A 229 -26.80 22.11 14.98
C LEU A 229 -27.02 23.10 16.12
N ASP A 230 -28.02 23.96 15.94
CA ASP A 230 -28.58 24.82 16.97
C ASP A 230 -30.00 24.32 17.32
N ASP A 231 -30.62 24.88 18.36
CA ASP A 231 -31.94 24.46 18.86
C ASP A 231 -33.06 24.59 17.78
N GLU A 232 -32.86 25.42 16.75
CA GLU A 232 -33.87 25.69 15.70
C GLU A 232 -33.48 25.20 14.29
N GLN A 233 -32.18 25.07 13.97
CA GLN A 233 -31.72 24.81 12.61
C GLN A 233 -30.43 23.99 12.53
N ILE A 234 -30.32 23.20 11.46
CA ILE A 234 -29.09 22.51 11.06
C ILE A 234 -28.54 23.19 9.82
N ARG A 235 -27.29 23.67 9.89
CA ARG A 235 -26.62 24.33 8.78
C ARG A 235 -25.29 23.68 8.45
N ASN A 236 -24.96 23.60 7.17
CA ASN A 236 -23.63 23.24 6.72
C ASN A 236 -22.67 24.39 7.06
N ALA A 237 -21.61 24.09 7.80
CA ALA A 237 -20.61 25.04 8.25
C ALA A 237 -19.29 24.91 7.49
N GLY A 238 -19.14 23.92 6.62
CA GLY A 238 -17.95 23.70 5.80
C GLY A 238 -18.06 22.39 5.04
N SER A 239 -17.51 22.37 3.83
CA SER A 239 -17.46 21.18 2.98
C SER A 239 -16.23 21.18 2.08
N THR A 240 -15.61 20.00 1.94
CA THR A 240 -14.67 19.70 0.85
C THR A 240 -15.31 18.86 -0.26
N ALA A 241 -16.61 18.54 -0.13
CA ALA A 241 -17.32 17.74 -1.10
C ALA A 241 -17.61 18.55 -2.38
N THR A 242 -17.27 17.98 -3.53
CA THR A 242 -17.60 18.53 -4.86
C THR A 242 -19.08 18.30 -5.21
N LEU A 243 -19.69 17.21 -4.72
CA LEU A 243 -21.07 16.87 -4.99
C LEU A 243 -22.04 17.66 -4.08
N ALA A 244 -22.82 18.56 -4.68
CA ALA A 244 -23.73 19.46 -3.96
C ALA A 244 -24.78 18.74 -3.10
N SER A 245 -25.24 17.55 -3.50
CA SER A 245 -26.24 16.77 -2.74
C SER A 245 -25.72 16.33 -1.37
N LEU A 246 -24.39 16.16 -1.21
CA LEU A 246 -23.77 15.83 0.07
C LEU A 246 -23.89 16.99 1.07
N ASN A 247 -24.00 18.23 0.59
CA ASN A 247 -24.08 19.40 1.46
C ASN A 247 -25.46 19.58 2.13
N ALA A 248 -26.48 18.82 1.71
CA ALA A 248 -27.83 18.90 2.26
C ALA A 248 -27.92 18.22 3.63
N ALA A 249 -28.30 18.98 4.68
CA ALA A 249 -28.43 18.45 6.04
C ALA A 249 -29.47 17.32 6.15
N SER A 250 -30.54 17.37 5.34
CA SER A 250 -31.60 16.35 5.29
C SER A 250 -31.09 15.00 4.78
N ALA A 251 -29.94 14.96 4.10
CA ALA A 251 -29.38 13.73 3.58
C ALA A 251 -28.70 12.86 4.65
N TRP A 252 -28.48 13.42 5.84
CA TRP A 252 -27.71 12.81 6.92
C TRP A 252 -28.53 12.70 8.21
N PRO A 253 -28.38 11.62 9.01
CA PRO A 253 -29.08 11.47 10.29
C PRO A 253 -28.43 12.29 11.42
N LEU A 254 -28.19 13.59 11.19
CA LEU A 254 -27.36 14.46 12.04
C LEU A 254 -27.90 14.60 13.46
N ALA A 255 -29.19 14.88 13.62
CA ALA A 255 -29.82 15.03 14.94
C ALA A 255 -29.65 13.75 15.78
N LYS A 256 -29.91 12.57 15.19
CA LYS A 256 -29.76 11.28 15.88
C LYS A 256 -28.34 11.04 16.38
N VAL A 257 -27.33 11.44 15.61
CA VAL A 257 -25.90 11.29 16.00
C VAL A 257 -25.51 12.31 17.06
N ALA A 258 -25.99 13.54 16.94
CA ALA A 258 -25.74 14.58 17.93
C ALA A 258 -26.40 14.27 19.28
N ASP A 259 -27.60 13.66 19.28
CA ASP A 259 -28.33 13.24 20.47
C ASP A 259 -27.69 12.02 21.14
N SER A 260 -27.28 11.02 20.34
CA SER A 260 -26.65 9.80 20.89
C SER A 260 -25.24 10.04 21.44
N ARG A 261 -24.57 11.12 21.01
CA ARG A 261 -23.16 11.43 21.31
C ARG A 261 -22.19 10.28 20.98
N ALA A 262 -22.61 9.37 20.10
CA ALA A 262 -21.81 8.23 19.68
C ALA A 262 -21.54 8.31 18.16
N PRO A 263 -20.31 7.98 17.72
CA PRO A 263 -20.01 7.90 16.30
C PRO A 263 -20.93 6.89 15.59
N ARG A 264 -21.30 7.20 14.34
CA ARG A 264 -22.13 6.31 13.51
C ARG A 264 -21.50 6.07 12.15
N LEU A 265 -21.41 4.81 11.74
CA LEU A 265 -21.03 4.42 10.38
C LEU A 265 -22.29 4.29 9.52
N LEU A 266 -22.29 4.95 8.36
CA LEU A 266 -23.23 4.69 7.27
C LEU A 266 -22.54 3.87 6.19
N THR A 267 -23.25 2.86 5.67
CA THR A 267 -22.73 1.91 4.68
C THR A 267 -23.50 1.91 3.36
N ASP A 268 -24.51 2.77 3.23
CA ASP A 268 -25.48 2.82 2.14
C ASP A 268 -25.34 4.10 1.29
N LEU A 269 -24.14 4.69 1.21
CA LEU A 269 -23.94 5.96 0.51
C LEU A 269 -24.29 5.88 -0.97
N THR A 270 -23.91 4.79 -1.65
CA THR A 270 -24.20 4.61 -3.08
C THR A 270 -25.71 4.59 -3.36
N THR A 271 -26.50 3.98 -2.47
CA THR A 271 -27.96 3.97 -2.59
C THR A 271 -28.56 5.34 -2.31
N ARG A 272 -27.95 6.13 -1.41
CA ARG A 272 -28.46 7.46 -1.02
C ARG A 272 -28.14 8.56 -2.02
N PHE A 273 -26.94 8.53 -2.60
CA PHE A 273 -26.39 9.65 -3.36
C PHE A 273 -25.99 9.28 -4.80
N GLY A 274 -26.09 8.00 -5.17
CA GLY A 274 -25.49 7.49 -6.40
C GLY A 274 -23.99 7.27 -6.24
N GLU A 275 -23.30 7.17 -7.37
CA GLU A 275 -21.86 6.95 -7.39
C GLU A 275 -21.11 8.23 -6.98
N ILE A 276 -20.47 8.19 -5.80
CA ILE A 276 -19.62 9.26 -5.31
C ILE A 276 -18.17 8.85 -5.57
N THR A 277 -17.53 9.44 -6.58
CA THR A 277 -16.08 9.30 -6.77
C THR A 277 -15.38 10.47 -6.11
N GLY A 278 -14.17 10.23 -5.61
CA GLY A 278 -13.37 11.27 -4.98
C GLY A 278 -11.93 11.12 -5.37
N HIS A 279 -11.34 12.20 -5.88
CA HIS A 279 -9.93 12.18 -6.28
C HIS A 279 -9.01 11.85 -5.09
N PRO A 280 -7.91 11.11 -5.32
CA PRO A 280 -7.45 10.57 -6.61
C PRO A 280 -8.02 9.18 -6.96
N TRP A 281 -8.92 8.61 -6.16
CA TRP A 281 -9.34 7.21 -6.26
C TRP A 281 -10.51 7.01 -7.25
N PRO A 282 -10.43 6.04 -8.17
CA PRO A 282 -11.53 5.72 -9.07
C PRO A 282 -12.66 4.97 -8.36
N GLU A 283 -12.38 4.28 -7.24
CA GLU A 283 -13.40 3.50 -6.55
C GLU A 283 -14.44 4.38 -5.85
N PRO A 284 -15.74 4.03 -5.96
CA PRO A 284 -16.79 4.80 -5.33
C PRO A 284 -16.74 4.74 -3.81
N VAL A 285 -17.06 5.87 -3.18
CA VAL A 285 -17.18 6.01 -1.73
C VAL A 285 -18.50 5.38 -1.28
N THR A 286 -18.41 4.24 -0.62
CA THR A 286 -19.59 3.46 -0.17
C THR A 286 -19.97 3.72 1.28
N ARG A 287 -19.07 4.30 2.10
CA ARG A 287 -19.25 4.46 3.55
C ARG A 287 -18.78 5.82 4.07
N ALA A 288 -19.46 6.33 5.10
CA ALA A 288 -19.04 7.53 5.83
C ALA A 288 -19.23 7.37 7.34
N TYR A 289 -18.30 7.91 8.12
CA TYR A 289 -18.45 8.10 9.56
C TYR A 289 -19.04 9.46 9.86
N LEU A 290 -20.00 9.49 10.79
CA LEU A 290 -20.55 10.68 11.40
C LEU A 290 -20.04 10.75 12.84
N LEU A 291 -19.23 11.76 13.15
CA LEU A 291 -18.61 11.96 14.44
C LEU A 291 -19.25 13.18 15.14
N PRO A 292 -19.91 12.99 16.29
CA PRO A 292 -20.37 14.13 17.09
C PRO A 292 -19.16 14.81 17.75
N LEU A 293 -19.04 16.12 17.57
CA LEU A 293 -18.02 16.96 18.20
C LEU A 293 -18.67 17.69 19.39
N ASN A 294 -18.14 17.45 20.59
CA ASN A 294 -18.56 18.14 21.80
C ASN A 294 -17.78 19.43 21.96
N MET A 295 -18.47 20.56 21.91
CA MET A 295 -17.88 21.88 22.14
C MET A 295 -18.16 22.31 23.57
N GLN A 296 -17.13 22.48 24.38
CA GLN A 296 -17.28 22.92 25.77
C GLN A 296 -17.72 24.39 25.80
N GLY A 297 -18.71 24.71 26.64
CA GLY A 297 -19.12 26.09 26.90
C GLY A 297 -20.13 26.70 25.91
N VAL A 298 -20.62 25.96 24.91
CA VAL A 298 -21.63 26.43 23.94
C VAL A 298 -22.74 25.37 23.79
N ARG A 299 -24.00 25.78 23.58
CA ARG A 299 -25.12 24.85 23.27
C ARG A 299 -25.02 24.21 21.87
N LEU A 300 -24.19 24.77 20.99
CA LEU A 300 -24.00 24.27 19.63
C LEU A 300 -23.42 22.85 19.63
N ARG A 301 -24.01 22.00 18.79
CA ARG A 301 -23.50 20.64 18.51
C ARG A 301 -22.95 20.61 17.08
N ALA A 302 -21.90 19.84 16.84
CA ALA A 302 -21.37 19.68 15.50
C ALA A 302 -21.25 18.20 15.12
N VAL A 303 -21.46 17.88 13.85
CA VAL A 303 -21.26 16.53 13.31
C VAL A 303 -20.34 16.63 12.11
N MET A 304 -19.21 15.93 12.19
CA MET A 304 -18.27 15.80 11.08
C MET A 304 -18.56 14.51 10.31
N VAL A 305 -18.72 14.62 9.00
CA VAL A 305 -18.95 13.48 8.10
C VAL A 305 -17.72 13.29 7.23
N PHE A 306 -17.14 12.11 7.21
CA PHE A 306 -15.98 11.81 6.36
C PHE A 306 -15.96 10.34 5.94
N ARG A 307 -15.23 10.04 4.86
CA ARG A 307 -15.11 8.67 4.33
C ARG A 307 -14.53 7.70 5.34
N HIS A 308 -14.98 6.45 5.27
CA HIS A 308 -14.25 5.29 5.80
C HIS A 308 -13.76 4.37 4.69
N GLN A 309 -12.45 4.15 4.59
CA GLN A 309 -11.89 3.05 3.79
C GLN A 309 -11.39 1.98 4.75
N SER A 310 -12.02 0.81 4.71
CA SER A 310 -11.45 -0.38 5.32
C SER A 310 -10.34 -0.88 4.40
N SER A 311 -9.08 -0.64 4.75
CA SER A 311 -7.98 -1.36 4.09
C SER A 311 -8.10 -2.84 4.51
N PRO A 312 -8.18 -3.80 3.58
CA PRO A 312 -8.22 -5.22 3.92
C PRO A 312 -6.91 -5.73 4.54
N ALA A 313 -5.85 -4.91 4.61
CA ALA A 313 -4.58 -5.27 5.24
C ALA A 313 -4.66 -5.54 6.77
N PHE A 314 -5.78 -5.23 7.42
CA PHE A 314 -6.03 -5.60 8.81
C PHE A 314 -7.42 -6.24 8.96
N ARG A 315 -7.46 -7.56 8.81
CA ARG A 315 -8.46 -8.46 9.40
C ARG A 315 -7.77 -9.58 10.14
#